data_AF-A0A0F5L797-F1
#
_entry.id   AF-A0A0F5L797-F1
#
_cell.length_a   1.000
_cell.length_b   1.000
_cell.length_c   1.000
_cell.angle_alpha   90.00
_cell.angle_beta   90.00
_cell.angle_gamma   90.00
#
_symmetry.space_group_name_H-M   'P 1'
#
loop_
_entity.id
_entity.type
_entity.pdbx_description
1 polymer ?
#
loop_
_entity_poly.entity_id
_entity_poly.type
_entity_poly.pdbx_seq_one_letter_code
_entity_poly.pdbx_strand_id
1 'polypeptide(L)'
;MRLQLPVAKTAPPTLTEVADACLGYLSEHPDELLAFMNQAGLDPQALRAAVGTKRLQTGLVDYFAANESILLALCANTGMSPETFMRLWHKLNPNG
;
A
#
# COMPACT_ATOMS: atom_id res chain seq x y z
N MET A 1 -2.06 22.98 -31.68
CA MET A 1 -2.02 21.77 -30.83
C MET A 1 -1.79 22.20 -29.39
N ARG A 2 -2.80 22.07 -28.52
CA ARG A 2 -2.62 22.28 -27.07
C ARG A 2 -2.13 20.97 -26.48
N LEU A 3 -0.91 20.97 -25.94
CA LEU A 3 -0.42 19.87 -25.11
C LEU A 3 -1.27 19.85 -23.84
N GLN A 4 -2.20 18.90 -23.74
CA GLN A 4 -2.79 18.54 -22.45
C GLN A 4 -1.69 17.86 -21.63
N LEU A 5 -1.06 18.64 -20.75
CA LEU A 5 -0.35 18.07 -19.62
C LEU A 5 -1.36 17.23 -18.84
N PRO A 6 -1.07 15.94 -18.53
CA PRO A 6 -1.90 15.22 -17.58
C PRO A 6 -1.85 16.00 -16.27
N VAL A 7 -3.01 16.44 -15.78
CA VAL A 7 -3.11 16.98 -14.43
C VAL A 7 -2.63 15.86 -13.50
N ALA A 8 -1.41 15.99 -13.00
CA ALA A 8 -0.94 15.15 -11.92
C ALA A 8 -2.00 15.24 -10.82
N LYS A 9 -2.56 14.11 -10.38
CA LYS A 9 -3.56 14.05 -9.30
C LYS A 9 -3.03 14.91 -8.14
N THR A 10 -3.60 16.10 -7.97
CA THR A 10 -3.16 17.10 -6.98
C THR A 10 -3.56 16.71 -5.56
N ALA A 11 -4.48 15.77 -5.42
CA ALA A 11 -4.87 15.23 -4.14
C ALA A 11 -3.90 14.12 -3.69
N PRO A 12 -3.44 14.13 -2.42
CA PRO A 12 -2.69 13.01 -1.88
C PRO A 12 -3.54 11.74 -1.94
N PRO A 13 -2.92 10.57 -2.22
CA PRO A 13 -3.65 9.32 -2.31
C PRO A 13 -4.32 8.98 -0.98
N THR A 14 -5.52 8.42 -1.06
CA THR A 14 -6.28 7.97 0.11
C THR A 14 -5.72 6.65 0.67
N LEU A 15 -6.05 6.32 1.93
CA LEU A 15 -5.72 5.01 2.52
C LEU A 15 -6.19 3.85 1.64
N THR A 16 -7.43 3.92 1.15
CA THR A 16 -7.99 2.88 0.29
C THR A 16 -7.20 2.73 -1.01
N GLU A 17 -6.84 3.84 -1.68
CA GLU A 17 -6.05 3.79 -2.93
C GLU A 17 -4.67 3.17 -2.72
N VAL A 18 -3.98 3.54 -1.63
CA VAL A 18 -2.65 2.97 -1.32
C VAL A 18 -2.76 1.49 -0.93
N ALA A 19 -3.75 1.14 -0.10
CA ALA A 19 -3.97 -0.24 0.31
C ALA A 19 -4.36 -1.15 -0.86
N ASP A 20 -5.15 -0.65 -1.81
CA ASP A 20 -5.50 -1.39 -3.03
C ASP A 20 -4.26 -1.66 -3.89
N ALA A 21 -3.38 -0.66 -4.05
CA ALA A 21 -2.11 -0.84 -4.73
C ALA A 21 -1.20 -1.86 -4.02
N CYS A 22 -1.12 -1.81 -2.69
CA CYS A 22 -0.39 -2.79 -1.89
C CYS A 22 -0.92 -4.21 -2.11
N LEU A 23 -2.25 -4.38 -2.03
CA LEU A 23 -2.89 -5.68 -2.20
C LEU A 23 -2.73 -6.21 -3.63
N GLY A 24 -2.81 -5.34 -4.63
CA GLY A 24 -2.53 -5.66 -6.04
C GLY A 24 -1.11 -6.19 -6.21
N TYR A 25 -0.12 -5.45 -5.69
CA TYR A 25 1.29 -5.89 -5.71
C TYR A 25 1.46 -7.25 -5.03
N LEU A 26 0.95 -7.44 -3.81
CA LEU A 26 1.05 -8.73 -3.12
C LEU A 26 0.35 -9.87 -3.90
N SER A 27 -0.75 -9.58 -4.59
CA SER A 27 -1.45 -10.60 -5.40
C SER A 27 -0.62 -11.09 -6.59
N GLU A 28 0.29 -10.25 -7.10
CA GLU A 28 1.26 -10.60 -8.15
C GLU A 28 2.54 -11.24 -7.59
N HIS A 29 2.76 -11.13 -6.27
CA HIS A 29 3.95 -11.62 -5.55
C HIS A 29 3.55 -12.59 -4.42
N PRO A 30 3.32 -13.88 -4.73
CA PRO A 30 2.76 -14.84 -3.77
C PRO A 30 3.66 -15.07 -2.54
N ASP A 31 4.98 -15.01 -2.69
CA ASP A 31 5.92 -15.11 -1.56
C ASP A 31 5.76 -13.92 -0.58
N GLU A 32 5.64 -12.70 -1.10
CA GLU A 32 5.41 -11.50 -0.29
C GLU A 32 4.03 -11.51 0.37
N LEU A 33 3.00 -11.99 -0.33
CA LEU A 33 1.67 -12.16 0.24
C LEU A 33 1.70 -13.14 1.43
N LEU A 34 2.44 -14.24 1.30
CA LEU A 34 2.60 -15.22 2.36
C LEU A 34 3.39 -14.64 3.55
N ALA A 35 4.44 -13.87 3.29
CA ALA A 35 5.20 -13.16 4.33
C ALA A 35 4.31 -12.16 5.10
N PHE A 36 3.52 -11.35 4.39
CA PHE A 36 2.55 -10.43 4.98
C PHE A 36 1.53 -11.18 5.86
N MET A 37 0.93 -12.25 5.35
CA MET A 37 -0.04 -13.05 6.10
C MET A 37 0.55 -13.60 7.38
N ASN A 38 1.79 -14.13 7.32
CA ASN A 38 2.49 -14.66 8.49
C ASN A 38 2.77 -13.55 9.52
N GLN A 39 3.24 -12.38 9.08
CA GLN A 39 3.50 -11.24 9.97
C GLN A 39 2.22 -10.66 10.58
N ALA A 40 1.13 -10.59 9.81
CA ALA A 40 -0.15 -10.07 10.25
C ALA A 40 -0.98 -11.08 11.07
N GLY A 41 -0.51 -12.34 11.18
CA GLY A 41 -1.26 -13.43 11.84
C GLY A 41 -2.55 -13.78 11.11
N LEU A 42 -2.55 -13.70 9.78
CA LEU A 42 -3.69 -13.98 8.91
C LEU A 42 -3.51 -15.30 8.16
N ASP A 43 -4.61 -16.03 7.98
CA ASP A 43 -4.73 -17.12 7.01
C ASP A 43 -5.48 -16.60 5.76
N PRO A 44 -5.33 -17.21 4.56
CA PRO A 44 -6.11 -16.89 3.37
C PRO A 44 -7.63 -16.71 3.55
N GLN A 45 -8.28 -17.43 4.47
CA GLN A 45 -9.70 -17.19 4.78
C GLN A 45 -9.89 -15.87 5.56
N ALA A 46 -9.06 -15.63 6.59
CA ALA A 46 -9.11 -14.41 7.39
C ALA A 46 -8.74 -13.17 6.56
N LEU A 47 -7.77 -13.29 5.65
CA LEU A 47 -7.40 -12.23 4.71
C LEU A 47 -8.60 -11.82 3.86
N ARG A 48 -9.27 -12.77 3.20
CA ARG A 48 -10.46 -12.50 2.37
C ARG A 48 -11.58 -11.85 3.16
N ALA A 49 -11.80 -12.27 4.41
CA ALA A 49 -12.79 -11.66 5.30
C ALA A 49 -12.41 -10.23 5.73
N ALA A 50 -11.12 -9.91 5.77
CA ALA A 50 -10.60 -8.61 6.16
C ALA A 50 -10.51 -7.61 4.99
N VAL A 51 -10.67 -8.05 3.74
CA VAL A 51 -10.66 -7.18 2.55
C VAL A 51 -11.70 -6.07 2.69
N GLY A 52 -11.30 -4.84 2.38
CA GLY A 52 -12.14 -3.64 2.51
C GLY A 52 -12.25 -3.08 3.93
N THR A 53 -11.69 -3.75 4.94
CA THR A 53 -11.66 -3.20 6.31
C THR A 53 -10.52 -2.22 6.49
N LYS A 54 -10.75 -1.15 7.27
CA LYS A 54 -9.71 -0.18 7.63
C LYS A 54 -8.51 -0.83 8.34
N ARG A 55 -8.75 -1.89 9.13
CA ARG A 55 -7.71 -2.66 9.82
C ARG A 55 -6.74 -3.28 8.82
N LEU A 56 -7.26 -4.00 7.81
CA LEU A 56 -6.40 -4.60 6.78
C LEU A 56 -5.66 -3.51 5.99
N GLN A 57 -6.37 -2.46 5.57
CA GLN A 57 -5.77 -1.38 4.80
C GLN A 57 -4.60 -0.73 5.56
N THR A 58 -4.76 -0.48 6.86
CA THR A 58 -3.70 0.08 7.69
C THR A 58 -2.55 -0.90 7.85
N GLY A 59 -2.84 -2.20 8.06
CA GLY A 59 -1.81 -3.25 8.16
C GLY A 59 -1.01 -3.44 6.88
N LEU A 60 -1.63 -3.31 5.70
CA LEU A 60 -0.93 -3.31 4.42
C LEU A 60 0.02 -2.13 4.32
N VAL A 61 -0.45 -0.92 4.61
CA VAL A 61 0.40 0.29 4.56
C VAL A 61 1.55 0.19 5.56
N ASP A 62 1.30 -0.35 6.75
CA ASP A 62 2.32 -0.58 7.78
C ASP A 62 3.38 -1.62 7.36
N TYR A 63 2.95 -2.74 6.78
CA TYR A 63 3.85 -3.77 6.25
C TYR A 63 4.82 -3.20 5.22
N PHE A 64 4.33 -2.41 4.26
CA PHE A 64 5.19 -1.79 3.26
C PHE A 64 6.08 -0.69 3.88
N ALA A 65 5.58 0.11 4.82
CA ALA A 65 6.40 1.11 5.50
C ALA A 65 7.56 0.49 6.30
N ALA A 66 7.35 -0.69 6.90
CA ALA A 66 8.37 -1.44 7.62
C ALA A 66 9.40 -2.14 6.71
N ASN A 67 9.12 -2.26 5.41
CA ASN A 67 9.93 -3.00 4.45
C ASN A 67 10.30 -2.11 3.25
N GLU A 68 11.47 -1.45 3.32
CA GLU A 68 11.89 -0.48 2.31
C GLU A 68 11.96 -1.07 0.89
N SER A 69 12.46 -2.30 0.73
CA SER A 69 12.64 -2.91 -0.60
C SER A 69 11.32 -3.08 -1.36
N ILE A 70 10.26 -3.56 -0.70
CA ILE A 70 8.94 -3.72 -1.33
C ILE A 70 8.22 -2.39 -1.52
N LEU A 71 8.45 -1.42 -0.63
CA LEU A 71 7.94 -0.07 -0.79
C LEU A 71 8.50 0.58 -2.04
N LEU A 72 9.82 0.50 -2.25
CA LEU A 72 10.46 1.03 -3.46
C LEU A 72 9.95 0.33 -4.72
N ALA A 73 9.74 -0.99 -4.67
CA ALA A 73 9.17 -1.75 -5.78
C ALA A 73 7.72 -1.33 -6.10
N LEU A 74 6.87 -1.17 -5.08
CA LEU A 74 5.50 -0.66 -5.22
C LEU A 74 5.51 0.75 -5.82
N CYS A 75 6.35 1.63 -5.31
CA CYS A 75 6.53 2.99 -5.80
C CYS A 75 6.94 3.03 -7.27
N ALA A 76 7.89 2.17 -7.67
CA ALA A 76 8.32 2.04 -9.05
C ALA A 76 7.20 1.51 -9.97
N ASN A 77 6.39 0.58 -9.50
CA ASN A 77 5.28 -0.01 -10.27
C ASN A 77 4.11 0.97 -10.45
N THR A 78 3.78 1.74 -9.41
CA THR A 78 2.58 2.60 -9.36
C THR A 78 2.85 4.05 -9.78
N GLY A 79 4.13 4.43 -9.96
CA GLY A 79 4.54 5.82 -10.18
C GLY A 79 4.37 6.71 -8.94
N MET A 80 4.15 6.12 -7.76
CA MET A 80 4.03 6.84 -6.49
C MET A 80 5.40 7.10 -5.89
N SER A 81 5.66 8.32 -5.43
CA SER A 81 6.90 8.61 -4.70
C SER A 81 6.88 8.00 -3.29
N PRO A 82 8.01 7.45 -2.79
CA PRO A 82 8.09 6.89 -1.44
C PRO A 82 7.77 7.92 -0.35
N GLU A 83 8.12 9.18 -0.56
CA GLU A 83 7.77 10.30 0.34
C GLU A 83 6.25 10.51 0.47
N THR A 84 5.49 10.23 -0.57
CA THR A 84 4.02 10.33 -0.55
C THR A 84 3.43 9.19 0.27
N PHE A 85 3.97 7.98 0.09
CA PHE A 85 3.59 6.80 0.86
C PHE A 85 3.88 7.00 2.36
N MET A 86 5.10 7.41 2.71
CA MET A 86 5.51 7.64 4.09
C MET A 86 4.72 8.77 4.75
N ARG A 87 4.35 9.83 4.02
CA ARG A 87 3.45 10.87 4.53
C ARG A 87 2.07 10.34 4.89
N LEU A 88 1.54 9.39 4.12
CA LEU A 88 0.28 8.71 4.48
C LEU A 88 0.47 7.85 5.72
N TRP A 89 1.51 7.00 5.76
CA TRP A 89 1.80 6.14 6.90
C TRP A 89 1.95 6.93 8.20
N HIS A 90 2.72 8.03 8.20
CA HIS A 90 2.90 8.90 9.36
C HIS A 90 1.58 9.54 9.83
N LYS A 91 0.62 9.81 8.92
CA LYS A 91 -0.72 10.30 9.31
C LYS A 91 -1.56 9.20 9.98
N LEU A 92 -1.36 7.94 9.60
CA LEU A 92 -2.05 6.79 10.19
C LEU A 92 -1.43 6.39 11.53
N ASN A 93 -0.12 6.57 11.67
CA ASN A 93 0.67 6.17 12.82
C ASN A 93 1.44 7.37 13.42
N PRO A 94 0.76 8.33 14.07
CA PRO A 94 1.39 9.53 14.60
C PRO A 94 2.34 9.28 15.79
N ASN A 95 2.34 8.05 16.34
CA ASN A 95 3.19 7.64 17.45
C ASN A 95 4.26 6.60 17.03
N GLY A 96 4.47 6.41 15.72
CA GLY A 96 5.46 5.48 15.18
C GLY A 96 6.90 5.86 15.53
#